data_AF-A0A0E3P3Q5-F1
#
_entry.id   AF-A0A0E3P3Q5-F1
#
_cell.length_a   1.000
_cell.length_b   1.000
_cell.length_c   1.000
_cell.angle_alpha   90.00
_cell.angle_beta   90.00
_cell.angle_gamma   90.00
#
_symmetry.space_group_name_H-M   'P 1'
#
loop_
_entity.id
_entity.type
_entity.pdbx_description
1 polymer ?
#
loop_
_entity_poly.entity_id
_entity_poly.type
_entity_poly.pdbx_seq_one_letter_code
_entity_poly.pdbx_strand_id
1 'polypeptide(L)'
;MSDISRKALKLTRNVAKELLEGKVEAGPEGKRRLDDVVEKLVSGEMIHSTPLSSAEAKELGLPVSTDFPEDVHEFMKLFRPVKRNVEYVE
;
A
#
# COMPACT_ATOMS: atom_id res chain seq x y z
N MET A 1 -3.14 -28.84 3.43
CA MET A 1 -2.77 -27.55 2.78
C MET A 1 -3.58 -26.37 3.34
N SER A 2 -4.91 -26.49 3.50
CA SER A 2 -5.78 -25.43 4.06
C SER A 2 -5.27 -24.78 5.36
N ASP A 3 -4.78 -25.57 6.31
CA ASP A 3 -4.26 -25.04 7.58
C ASP A 3 -3.01 -24.18 7.41
N ILE A 4 -2.15 -24.53 6.45
CA ILE A 4 -0.94 -23.76 6.14
C ILE A 4 -1.36 -22.42 5.53
N SER A 5 -2.28 -22.44 4.57
CA SER A 5 -2.80 -21.22 3.93
C SER A 5 -3.47 -20.29 4.94
N ARG A 6 -4.28 -20.83 5.86
CA ARG A 6 -4.91 -20.04 6.93
C ARG A 6 -3.88 -19.42 7.87
N LYS A 7 -2.84 -20.18 8.25
CA LYS A 7 -1.74 -19.68 9.09
C LYS A 7 -0.95 -18.58 8.39
N ALA A 8 -0.63 -18.75 7.12
CA ALA A 8 0.08 -17.77 6.31
C ALA A 8 -0.71 -16.46 6.22
N LEU A 9 -2.00 -16.52 5.88
CA LEU A 9 -2.86 -15.33 5.82
C LEU A 9 -2.98 -14.62 7.18
N LYS A 10 -3.07 -15.38 8.28
CA LYS A 10 -3.09 -14.79 9.62
C LYS A 10 -1.77 -14.07 9.95
N LEU A 11 -0.64 -14.68 9.60
CA LEU A 11 0.68 -14.07 9.76
C LEU A 11 0.78 -12.77 8.96
N THR A 12 0.40 -12.79 7.68
CA THR A 12 0.45 -11.60 6.82
C THR A 12 -0.40 -10.47 7.37
N ARG A 13 -1.64 -10.75 7.82
CA ARG A 13 -2.49 -9.75 8.47
C ARG A 13 -1.84 -9.16 9.73
N ASN A 14 -1.24 -10.00 10.57
CA ASN A 14 -0.58 -9.53 11.79
C ASN A 14 0.62 -8.63 11.49
N VAL A 15 1.46 -9.03 10.54
CA VAL A 15 2.62 -8.21 10.10
C VAL A 15 2.15 -6.87 9.51
N ALA A 16 1.10 -6.88 8.68
CA ALA A 16 0.55 -5.65 8.14
C ALA A 16 0.00 -4.72 9.23
N LYS A 17 -0.67 -5.25 10.26
CA LYS A 17 -1.14 -4.47 11.42
C LYS A 17 0.02 -3.83 12.17
N GLU A 18 1.09 -4.59 12.43
CA GLU A 18 2.29 -4.10 13.13
C GLU A 18 2.97 -2.97 12.35
N LEU A 19 3.13 -3.11 11.02
CA LEU A 19 3.74 -2.09 10.17
C LEU A 19 2.92 -0.79 10.08
N LEU A 20 1.60 -0.90 10.19
CA LEU A 20 0.66 0.22 10.10
C LEU A 20 0.26 0.79 11.47
N GLU A 21 0.75 0.21 12.57
CA GLU A 21 0.49 0.71 13.90
C GLU A 21 1.00 2.15 14.05
N GLY A 22 0.15 3.04 14.57
CA GLY A 22 0.46 4.47 14.70
C GLY A 22 0.54 5.24 13.38
N LYS A 23 0.24 4.62 12.23
CA LYS A 23 0.12 5.28 10.92
C LYS A 23 -1.31 5.68 10.58
N VAL A 24 -2.29 5.02 11.21
CA VAL A 24 -3.71 5.35 11.11
C VAL A 24 -4.11 6.21 12.32
N GLU A 25 -5.18 6.99 12.20
CA GLU A 25 -5.69 7.84 13.29
C GLU A 25 -5.82 7.07 14.62
N ALA A 26 -5.59 7.74 15.76
CA ALA A 26 -5.66 7.10 17.07
C ALA A 26 -7.11 6.96 17.59
N GLY A 27 -7.37 5.92 18.38
CA GLY A 27 -8.66 5.70 19.04
C GLY A 27 -9.44 4.49 18.51
N PRO A 28 -10.67 4.27 19.00
CA PRO A 28 -11.50 3.11 18.62
C PRO A 28 -11.83 3.08 17.11
N GLU A 29 -12.15 4.24 16.54
CA GLU A 29 -12.34 4.46 15.10
C GLU A 29 -11.08 4.08 14.31
N GLY A 30 -9.92 4.48 14.83
CA GLY A 30 -8.60 4.17 14.28
C GLY A 30 -8.27 2.68 14.22
N LYS A 31 -8.59 1.93 15.28
CA LYS A 31 -8.40 0.46 15.31
C LYS A 31 -9.27 -0.24 14.28
N ARG A 32 -10.55 0.15 14.17
CA ARG A 32 -11.44 -0.38 13.14
C ARG A 32 -10.91 -0.06 11.75
N ARG A 33 -10.46 1.18 11.54
CA ARG A 33 -9.90 1.60 10.25
C ARG A 33 -8.62 0.87 9.90
N LEU A 34 -7.75 0.59 10.88
CA LEU A 34 -6.57 -0.26 10.70
C LEU A 34 -6.95 -1.68 10.24
N ASP A 35 -7.99 -2.27 10.83
CA ASP A 35 -8.48 -3.59 10.41
C ASP A 35 -9.00 -3.57 8.97
N ASP A 36 -9.78 -2.54 8.59
CA ASP A 36 -10.31 -2.38 7.24
C ASP A 36 -9.19 -2.18 6.20
N VAL A 37 -8.18 -1.36 6.52
CA VAL A 37 -6.99 -1.15 5.69
C VAL A 37 -6.22 -2.46 5.49
N VAL A 38 -5.96 -3.20 6.57
CA VAL A 38 -5.23 -4.47 6.50
C VAL A 38 -5.99 -5.50 5.69
N GLU A 39 -7.31 -5.59 5.84
CA GLU A 39 -8.08 -6.50 5.02
C GLU A 39 -7.99 -6.14 3.54
N LYS A 40 -8.11 -4.85 3.19
CA LYS A 40 -7.98 -4.37 1.81
C LYS A 40 -6.61 -4.70 1.19
N LEU A 41 -5.53 -4.56 1.96
CA LEU A 41 -4.16 -4.81 1.49
C LEU A 41 -3.84 -6.31 1.32
N VAL A 42 -4.47 -7.18 2.11
CA VAL A 42 -4.15 -8.62 2.16
C VAL A 42 -5.21 -9.49 1.46
N SER A 43 -6.38 -8.94 1.09
CA SER A 43 -7.48 -9.68 0.44
C SER A 43 -7.16 -10.17 -0.97
N GLY A 44 -6.15 -9.58 -1.62
CA GLY A 44 -5.80 -9.87 -3.01
C GLY A 44 -6.63 -9.07 -4.03
N GLU A 45 -7.45 -8.12 -3.59
CA GLU A 45 -8.13 -7.17 -4.48
C GLU A 45 -7.15 -6.26 -5.23
N MET A 46 -6.02 -5.96 -4.59
CA MET A 46 -4.95 -5.17 -5.18
C MET A 46 -3.99 -6.08 -5.95
N ILE A 47 -4.02 -5.94 -7.27
CA ILE A 47 -3.14 -6.65 -8.20
C ILE A 47 -2.40 -5.63 -9.06
N HIS A 48 -1.42 -6.10 -9.83
CA HIS A 48 -0.59 -5.24 -10.69
C HIS A 48 -1.40 -4.33 -11.63
N SER A 49 -2.59 -4.76 -12.07
CA SER A 49 -3.49 -3.99 -12.92
C SER A 49 -4.51 -3.12 -12.17
N THR A 50 -4.64 -3.30 -10.85
CA THR A 50 -5.57 -2.54 -9.99
C THR A 50 -4.80 -2.00 -8.77
N PRO A 51 -3.90 -1.02 -8.97
CA PRO A 51 -3.14 -0.42 -7.87
C PRO A 51 -4.04 0.46 -7.00
N LEU A 52 -3.63 0.65 -5.74
CA LEU A 52 -4.27 1.61 -4.85
C LEU A 52 -3.84 3.04 -5.22
N SER A 53 -4.79 3.86 -5.65
CA SER A 53 -4.53 5.27 -5.93
C SER A 53 -4.31 6.08 -4.65
N SER A 54 -3.70 7.26 -4.78
CA SER A 54 -3.48 8.17 -3.64
C SER A 54 -4.79 8.69 -3.05
N ALA A 55 -5.85 8.82 -3.87
CA ALA A 55 -7.18 9.21 -3.42
C ALA A 55 -7.81 8.11 -2.55
N GLU A 56 -7.83 6.87 -3.07
CA GLU A 56 -8.35 5.70 -2.33
C GLU A 56 -7.55 5.47 -1.03
N ALA A 57 -6.23 5.63 -1.06
CA ALA A 57 -5.40 5.49 0.13
C ALA A 57 -5.78 6.51 1.22
N LYS A 58 -6.05 7.77 0.85
CA LYS A 58 -6.53 8.79 1.79
C LYS A 58 -7.92 8.46 2.33
N GLU A 59 -8.84 8.00 1.49
CA GLU A 59 -10.18 7.55 1.91
C GLU A 59 -10.12 6.36 2.88
N LEU A 60 -9.16 5.45 2.68
CA LEU A 60 -8.88 4.36 3.61
C LEU A 60 -8.28 4.84 4.95
N GLY A 61 -7.85 6.09 5.06
CA GLY A 61 -7.25 6.66 6.27
C GLY A 61 -5.73 6.46 6.36
N LEU A 62 -5.07 6.15 5.25
CA LEU A 62 -3.61 6.10 5.20
C LEU A 62 -3.03 7.52 5.13
N PRO A 63 -1.87 7.77 5.77
CA PRO A 63 -1.24 9.08 5.81
C PRO A 63 -0.45 9.34 4.53
N VAL A 64 -1.14 9.45 3.39
CA VAL A 64 -0.53 9.65 2.08
C VAL A 64 -0.58 11.12 1.68
N SER A 65 0.56 11.64 1.22
CA SER A 65 0.65 12.96 0.60
C SER A 65 1.07 12.85 -0.86
N THR A 66 0.51 13.72 -1.70
CA THR A 66 0.95 13.95 -3.08
C THR A 66 1.63 15.31 -3.23
N ASP A 67 1.86 16.00 -2.11
CA ASP A 67 2.63 17.24 -2.06
C ASP A 67 4.11 16.88 -2.16
N PHE A 68 4.61 16.82 -3.38
CA PHE A 68 5.98 16.46 -3.69
C PHE A 68 6.76 17.75 -4.00
N PRO A 69 7.82 18.10 -3.25
CA PRO A 69 8.50 19.38 -3.43
C PRO A 69 9.12 19.55 -4.82
N GLU A 70 9.08 20.77 -5.36
CA GLU A 70 9.61 21.09 -6.69
C GLU A 70 11.11 20.73 -6.84
N ASP A 71 11.91 20.93 -5.79
CA ASP A 71 13.33 20.58 -5.79
C ASP A 71 13.56 19.08 -6.04
N VAL A 72 12.63 18.22 -5.62
CA VAL A 72 12.70 16.78 -5.90
C VAL A 72 12.34 16.49 -7.35
N HIS A 73 11.38 17.21 -7.92
CA HIS A 73 11.09 17.15 -9.37
C HIS A 73 12.30 17.57 -10.20
N GLU A 74 12.99 18.65 -9.81
CA GLU A 74 14.24 19.09 -10.46
C GLU A 74 15.35 18.04 -10.32
N PHE A 75 15.53 17.47 -9.14
CA PHE A 75 16.49 16.39 -8.91
C PHE A 75 16.22 15.16 -9.78
N MET A 76 14.95 14.78 -9.96
CA MET A 76 14.57 13.64 -10.80
C MET A 76 14.96 13.81 -12.27
N LYS A 77 15.05 15.04 -12.79
CA LYS A 77 15.49 15.30 -14.18
C LYS A 77 16.94 14.89 -14.44
N LEU A 78 17.75 14.74 -13.39
CA LEU A 78 19.15 14.32 -13.50
C LEU A 78 19.30 12.81 -13.78
N PHE A 79 18.25 12.02 -13.51
CA PHE A 79 18.26 10.58 -13.77
C PHE A 79 17.86 10.33 -15.22
N ARG A 80 18.67 9.54 -15.95
CA ARG A 80 18.27 9.10 -17.28
C ARG A 80 17.04 8.20 -17.15
N PRO A 81 16.03 8.34 -18.03
CA PRO A 81 14.94 7.39 -18.06
C PRO A 81 15.51 5.98 -18.25
N VAL A 82 15.04 5.05 -17.40
CA VAL A 82 15.39 3.64 -17.54
C VAL A 82 14.90 3.21 -18.93
N LYS A 83 15.83 2.82 -19.81
CA LYS A 83 15.44 2.16 -21.07
C LYS A 83 14.58 0.96 -20.66
N ARG A 84 13.34 0.89 -21.14
CA ARG A 84 12.50 -0.29 -20.96
C ARG A 84 13.24 -1.46 -21.60
N ASN A 85 13.84 -2.32 -20.78
CA ASN A 85 14.53 -3.53 -21.23
C ASN A 85 13.57 -4.74 -21.32
N VAL A 86 12.28 -4.53 -21.05
CA VAL A 86 11.25 -5.57 -21.04
C VAL A 86 10.08 -5.10 -21.90
N GLU A 87 9.84 -5.78 -23.02
CA GLU A 87 8.62 -5.67 -23.80
C GLU A 87 7.48 -6.38 -23.07
N TYR A 88 6.36 -5.70 -22.89
CA TYR A 88 5.12 -6.34 -22.46
C TYR A 88 4.44 -6.86 -23.72
N VAL A 89 4.17 -8.17 -23.76
CA VAL A 89 3.38 -8.79 -24.83
C VAL A 89 1.91 -8.56 -24.48
N GLU A 90 1.16 -7.93 -25.40
CA GLU A 90 -0.31 -7.84 -25.35
C GLU A 90 -0.97 -9.19 -25.64
#